data_AF-A0A7J9JZZ1-F1
#
_entry.id   AF-A0A7J9JZZ1-F1
#
_cell.length_a   1.000
_cell.length_b   1.000
_cell.length_c   1.000
_cell.angle_alpha   90.00
_cell.angle_beta   90.00
_cell.angle_gamma   90.00
#
_symmetry.space_group_name_H-M   'P 1'
#
loop_
_entity.id
_entity.type
_entity.pdbx_description
1 polymer ?
#
loop_
_entity_poly.entity_id
_entity_poly.type
_entity_poly.pdbx_seq_one_letter_code
_entity_poly.pdbx_strand_id
1 'polypeptide(L)'
;MEGGLTHDAIKIGKNVTILCINNSFKKIPAKSIWLSGNPLVSPTTLLMFQLSSISTVSLLINVCFKPLGQSSLVSQIFGGMIFGPSILGHSQDVADTVFPIHSRAIMDVFSGFGIMFFFFEVGVKIDPYLMVCPGRMAAVIGASALIITTGLSIGLAVFLKTSVTMSTSLQNSLILVASSQSLTAFPVISTLLDELKIINTDVGRIALSSSMFSFLIGFSTTSILFSIKQANSHHIYSFLPPFLSVVAFVATNFLILRPKLKKMFTQAMGPKCIDEKTIAFIFILVMVSAFISEVIGQHYIFGPLLLGLAVPDGPPLGAAISSKLASLGLAFFYPAYCAVTGLQTNVFDVDLETYYIIGIIIIFTFVVKLIAVILPALCFNLPIKEAVVLALILNARGIVELTFVNLWKDGK
;
A
#
# COMPACT_ATOMS: atom_id res chain seq x y z
N MET A 1 -18.93 -41.68 8.19
CA MET A 1 -18.43 -41.07 6.95
C MET A 1 -17.07 -40.50 7.27
N GLU A 2 -16.04 -41.26 6.95
CA GLU A 2 -14.64 -40.94 7.25
C GLU A 2 -14.19 -39.76 6.37
N GLY A 3 -13.75 -38.68 7.02
CA GLY A 3 -13.16 -37.53 6.35
C GLY A 3 -11.75 -37.88 5.90
N GLY A 4 -11.57 -38.11 4.59
CA GLY A 4 -10.27 -38.37 4.00
C GLY A 4 -9.35 -37.15 4.12
N LEU A 5 -8.32 -37.27 4.96
CA LEU A 5 -7.13 -36.41 4.92
C LEU A 5 -6.39 -36.72 3.61
N THR A 6 -6.33 -35.77 2.69
CA THR A 6 -5.47 -35.87 1.51
C THR A 6 -4.11 -35.28 1.87
N HIS A 7 -3.07 -36.09 1.79
CA HIS A 7 -1.69 -35.68 2.09
C HIS A 7 -1.07 -35.01 0.86
N ASP A 8 -0.93 -33.69 0.87
CA ASP A 8 -0.08 -32.98 -0.09
C ASP A 8 1.29 -32.76 0.57
N ALA A 9 2.30 -33.52 0.12
CA ALA A 9 3.67 -33.37 0.59
C ALA A 9 4.38 -32.28 -0.23
N ILE A 10 4.76 -31.18 0.42
CA ILE A 10 5.54 -30.11 -0.22
C ILE A 10 7.02 -30.37 0.12
N LYS A 11 7.83 -30.67 -0.89
CA LYS A 11 9.25 -30.98 -0.71
C LYS A 11 10.07 -29.68 -0.76
N ILE A 12 10.33 -29.07 0.41
CA ILE A 12 11.20 -27.89 0.53
C ILE A 12 12.61 -28.37 0.92
N GLY A 13 13.45 -28.67 -0.07
CA GLY A 13 14.82 -29.16 0.17
C GLY A 13 14.92 -30.60 0.67
N LYS A 14 15.92 -30.91 1.53
CA LYS A 14 16.16 -32.25 2.10
C LYS A 14 15.16 -32.65 3.20
N ASN A 15 14.33 -31.73 3.68
CA ASN A 15 13.33 -32.01 4.71
C ASN A 15 11.93 -32.01 4.07
N VAL A 16 11.20 -33.12 4.21
CA VAL A 16 9.81 -33.24 3.75
C VAL A 16 8.91 -32.65 4.82
N THR A 17 8.19 -31.57 4.50
CA THR A 17 7.13 -31.02 5.35
C THR A 17 5.80 -31.55 4.82
N ILE A 18 5.09 -32.35 5.63
CA ILE A 18 3.78 -32.89 5.28
C ILE A 18 2.73 -31.86 5.70
N LEU A 19 2.06 -31.22 4.75
CA LEU A 19 0.95 -30.32 5.04
C LEU A 19 -0.34 -31.16 5.07
N CYS A 20 -0.87 -31.40 6.27
CA CYS A 20 -2.17 -32.04 6.42
C CYS A 20 -3.27 -31.00 6.19
N ILE A 21 -3.76 -30.89 4.96
CA ILE A 21 -4.92 -30.05 4.65
C ILE A 21 -6.17 -30.89 4.86
N ASN A 22 -7.00 -30.51 5.82
CA ASN A 22 -8.30 -31.14 6.02
C ASN A 22 -9.26 -30.75 4.89
N ASN A 23 -9.36 -31.61 3.87
CA ASN A 23 -10.17 -31.40 2.67
C ASN A 23 -11.69 -31.43 2.94
N SER A 24 -12.11 -31.68 4.18
CA SER A 24 -13.51 -31.66 4.61
C SER A 24 -14.19 -30.31 4.37
N PHE A 25 -13.46 -29.19 4.39
CA PHE A 25 -14.01 -27.85 4.16
C PHE A 25 -14.44 -27.59 2.70
N LYS A 26 -13.94 -28.37 1.73
CA LYS A 26 -14.29 -28.21 0.31
C LYS A 26 -15.69 -28.73 -0.03
N LYS A 27 -16.34 -29.47 0.88
CA LYS A 27 -17.58 -30.22 0.66
C LYS A 27 -18.63 -30.08 1.77
N ILE A 28 -18.49 -29.16 2.73
CA ILE A 28 -19.56 -28.93 3.72
C ILE A 28 -20.48 -27.85 3.15
N PRO A 29 -21.66 -28.18 2.59
CA PRO A 29 -22.68 -27.16 2.38
C PRO A 29 -22.94 -26.52 3.74
N ALA A 30 -22.93 -25.18 3.81
CA ALA A 30 -23.22 -24.46 5.02
C ALA A 30 -24.58 -24.93 5.55
N LYS A 31 -24.58 -25.81 6.55
CA LYS A 31 -25.83 -26.22 7.19
C LYS A 31 -26.35 -24.99 7.90
N SER A 32 -27.53 -24.54 7.50
CA SER A 32 -28.18 -23.40 8.12
C SER A 32 -28.39 -23.64 9.61
N ILE A 33 -28.61 -22.57 10.38
CA ILE A 33 -28.93 -22.65 11.82
C ILE A 33 -30.12 -23.62 12.05
N TRP A 34 -31.08 -23.62 11.13
CA TRP A 34 -32.24 -24.54 11.10
C TRP A 34 -31.92 -26.02 10.89
N LEU A 35 -30.70 -26.34 10.45
CA LEU A 35 -30.17 -27.69 10.27
C LEU A 35 -29.12 -28.04 11.35
N SER A 36 -29.14 -27.29 12.47
CA SER A 36 -28.17 -27.40 13.58
C SER A 36 -26.71 -27.31 13.12
N GLY A 37 -26.46 -26.53 12.07
CA GLY A 37 -25.11 -26.26 11.55
C GLY A 37 -24.58 -24.91 12.00
N ASN A 38 -23.25 -24.80 12.12
CA ASN A 38 -22.59 -23.51 12.31
C ASN A 38 -22.31 -22.87 10.93
N PRO A 39 -22.94 -21.72 10.59
CA PRO A 39 -22.73 -21.06 9.30
C PRO A 39 -21.31 -20.53 9.13
N LEU A 40 -20.57 -20.31 10.22
CA LEU A 40 -19.18 -19.82 10.23
C LEU A 40 -18.17 -20.86 9.74
N VAL A 41 -18.58 -22.12 9.57
CA VAL A 41 -17.74 -23.18 8.99
C VAL A 41 -17.50 -22.94 7.50
N SER A 42 -18.41 -22.22 6.82
CA SER A 42 -18.22 -21.87 5.42
C SER A 42 -17.29 -20.66 5.29
N PRO A 43 -16.21 -20.75 4.50
CA PRO A 43 -15.25 -19.65 4.36
C PRO A 43 -15.89 -18.38 3.81
N THR A 44 -16.89 -18.50 2.93
CA THR A 44 -17.58 -17.36 2.34
C THR A 44 -18.47 -16.64 3.36
N THR A 45 -19.25 -17.38 4.15
CA THR A 45 -20.12 -16.80 5.18
C THR A 45 -19.30 -16.17 6.29
N LEU A 46 -18.20 -16.81 6.69
CA LEU A 46 -17.26 -16.28 7.66
C LEU A 46 -16.64 -14.97 7.18
N LEU A 47 -16.19 -14.89 5.92
CA LEU A 47 -15.64 -13.66 5.34
C LEU A 47 -16.66 -12.52 5.31
N MET A 48 -17.92 -12.79 4.95
CA MET A 48 -18.98 -11.77 4.98
C MET A 48 -19.23 -11.26 6.41
N PHE A 49 -19.22 -12.16 7.40
CA PHE A 49 -19.34 -11.80 8.80
C PHE A 49 -18.14 -10.97 9.30
N GLN A 50 -16.93 -11.38 8.97
CA GLN A 50 -15.69 -10.66 9.32
C GLN A 50 -15.67 -9.25 8.74
N LEU A 51 -15.90 -9.11 7.43
CA LEU A 51 -15.90 -7.82 6.76
C LEU A 51 -17.01 -6.90 7.30
N SER A 52 -18.23 -7.40 7.46
CA SER A 52 -19.33 -6.58 8.01
C SER A 52 -19.07 -6.14 9.46
N SER A 53 -18.56 -7.03 10.31
CA SER A 53 -18.23 -6.71 11.70
C SER A 53 -17.13 -5.66 11.79
N ILE A 54 -16.02 -5.87 11.07
CA ILE A 54 -14.88 -4.97 11.02
C ILE A 54 -15.28 -3.59 10.46
N SER A 55 -16.03 -3.55 9.35
CA SER A 55 -16.49 -2.29 8.76
C SER A 55 -17.43 -1.54 9.70
N THR A 56 -18.33 -2.23 10.40
CA THR A 56 -19.28 -1.60 11.33
C THR A 56 -18.54 -0.93 12.50
N VAL A 57 -17.61 -1.65 13.14
CA VAL A 57 -16.80 -1.08 14.23
C VAL A 57 -15.93 0.06 13.74
N SER A 58 -15.30 -0.09 12.57
CA SER A 58 -14.49 0.99 11.99
C SER A 58 -15.30 2.26 11.71
N LEU A 59 -16.55 2.13 11.25
CA LEU A 59 -17.45 3.26 11.04
C LEU A 59 -17.84 3.92 12.37
N LEU A 60 -18.13 3.14 13.41
CA LEU A 60 -18.43 3.67 14.74
C LEU A 60 -17.25 4.45 15.32
N ILE A 61 -16.03 3.89 15.23
CA ILE A 61 -14.80 4.60 15.66
C ILE A 61 -14.63 5.88 14.85
N ASN A 62 -14.85 5.82 13.53
CA ASN A 62 -14.71 6.99 12.69
C ASN A 62 -15.69 8.11 13.09
N VAL A 63 -16.94 7.78 13.45
CA VAL A 63 -17.88 8.76 13.99
C VAL A 63 -17.38 9.38 15.29
N CYS A 64 -16.76 8.59 16.18
CA CYS A 64 -16.18 9.08 17.43
C CYS A 64 -14.90 9.91 17.24
N PHE A 65 -14.08 9.58 16.23
CA PHE A 65 -12.77 10.19 16.00
C PHE A 65 -12.80 11.38 15.05
N LYS A 66 -13.82 11.47 14.18
CA LYS A 66 -14.06 12.62 13.32
C LYS A 66 -14.13 13.97 14.07
N PRO A 67 -14.81 14.11 15.22
CA PRO A 67 -14.77 15.37 15.98
C PRO A 67 -13.39 15.68 16.59
N LEU A 68 -12.51 14.69 16.73
CA LEU A 68 -11.13 14.87 17.22
C LEU A 68 -10.15 15.28 16.09
N GLY A 69 -10.63 15.42 14.86
CA GLY A 69 -9.79 15.80 13.71
C GLY A 69 -8.86 14.68 13.23
N GLN A 70 -9.13 13.42 13.60
CA GLN A 70 -8.36 12.26 13.13
C GLN A 70 -8.77 11.88 11.69
N SER A 71 -7.81 11.38 10.91
CA SER A 71 -8.08 10.91 9.54
C SER A 71 -8.86 9.60 9.54
N SER A 72 -9.62 9.35 8.48
CA SER A 72 -10.43 8.13 8.35
C SER A 72 -9.56 6.86 8.37
N LEU A 73 -8.32 6.96 7.90
CA LEU A 73 -7.34 5.86 7.91
C LEU A 73 -7.07 5.37 9.34
N VAL A 74 -6.83 6.30 10.28
CA VAL A 74 -6.52 5.94 11.68
C VAL A 74 -7.67 5.16 12.31
N SER A 75 -8.90 5.65 12.12
CA SER A 75 -10.12 4.99 12.63
C SER A 75 -10.29 3.56 12.11
N GLN A 76 -9.96 3.32 10.84
CA GLN A 76 -10.07 2.00 10.21
C GLN A 76 -9.02 1.01 10.73
N ILE A 77 -7.76 1.46 10.91
CA ILE A 77 -6.71 0.63 11.49
C ILE A 77 -7.06 0.27 12.93
N PHE A 78 -7.53 1.24 13.73
CA PHE A 78 -8.00 0.99 15.09
C PHE A 78 -9.18 0.01 15.13
N GLY A 79 -10.13 0.13 14.21
CA GLY A 79 -11.23 -0.82 14.07
C GLY A 79 -10.76 -2.25 13.84
N GLY A 80 -9.75 -2.43 12.98
CA GLY A 80 -9.07 -3.71 12.79
C GLY A 80 -8.36 -4.21 14.06
N MET A 81 -7.62 -3.33 14.72
CA MET A 81 -6.84 -3.65 15.93
C MET A 81 -7.72 -4.16 17.08
N ILE A 82 -8.95 -3.66 17.21
CA ILE A 82 -9.92 -4.15 18.20
C ILE A 82 -10.25 -5.62 18.00
N PHE A 83 -10.38 -6.06 16.75
CA PHE A 83 -10.60 -7.48 16.43
C PHE A 83 -9.31 -8.29 16.43
N GLY A 84 -8.14 -7.64 16.43
CA GLY A 84 -6.83 -8.27 16.42
C GLY A 84 -6.45 -8.94 17.74
N PRO A 85 -5.28 -9.60 17.78
CA PRO A 85 -4.76 -10.27 18.97
C PRO A 85 -4.51 -9.31 20.15
N SER A 86 -4.46 -8.01 19.87
CA SER A 86 -4.27 -6.96 20.86
C SER A 86 -5.48 -6.73 21.79
N ILE A 87 -6.71 -7.09 21.37
CA ILE A 87 -7.92 -6.86 22.18
C ILE A 87 -8.84 -8.10 22.15
N LEU A 88 -9.77 -8.19 21.19
CA LEU A 88 -10.76 -9.29 21.16
C LEU A 88 -10.13 -10.62 20.77
N GLY A 89 -9.14 -10.60 19.89
CA GLY A 89 -8.39 -11.78 19.46
C GLY A 89 -7.38 -12.30 20.50
N HIS A 90 -7.30 -11.69 21.69
CA HIS A 90 -6.48 -12.19 22.78
C HIS A 90 -7.04 -13.50 23.35
N SER A 91 -8.37 -13.66 23.33
CA SER A 91 -9.01 -14.94 23.67
C SER A 91 -8.83 -15.91 22.51
N GLN A 92 -8.19 -17.06 22.79
CA GLN A 92 -7.96 -18.13 21.80
C GLN A 92 -9.28 -18.63 21.20
N ASP A 93 -10.34 -18.72 22.00
CA ASP A 93 -11.66 -19.14 21.53
C ASP A 93 -12.23 -18.19 20.46
N VAL A 94 -12.08 -16.87 20.66
CA VAL A 94 -12.55 -15.86 19.69
C VAL A 94 -11.67 -15.84 18.46
N ALA A 95 -10.35 -15.95 18.63
CA ALA A 95 -9.40 -15.98 17.52
C ALA A 95 -9.63 -17.21 16.62
N ASP A 96 -9.83 -18.39 17.20
CA ASP A 96 -10.00 -19.63 16.44
C ASP A 96 -11.40 -19.77 15.83
N THR A 97 -12.43 -19.21 16.48
CA THR A 97 -13.81 -19.24 15.97
C THR A 97 -14.07 -18.18 14.91
N VAL A 98 -13.58 -16.95 15.13
CA VAL A 98 -13.90 -15.79 14.28
C VAL A 98 -12.80 -15.48 13.28
N PHE A 99 -11.52 -15.72 13.57
CA PHE A 99 -10.38 -15.41 12.69
C PHE A 99 -9.39 -16.57 12.50
N PRO A 100 -9.86 -17.75 12.08
CA PRO A 100 -8.98 -18.88 11.83
C PRO A 100 -7.92 -18.55 10.78
N ILE A 101 -6.77 -19.23 10.85
CA ILE A 101 -5.62 -19.01 9.96
C ILE A 101 -6.03 -19.07 8.48
N HIS A 102 -6.99 -19.94 8.13
CA HIS A 102 -7.42 -20.15 6.75
C HIS A 102 -8.25 -18.98 6.23
N SER A 103 -9.04 -18.30 7.07
CA SER A 103 -9.80 -17.12 6.66
C SER A 103 -8.89 -15.90 6.50
N ARG A 104 -7.80 -15.81 7.26
CA ARG A 104 -6.82 -14.71 7.15
C ARG A 104 -6.25 -14.62 5.73
N ALA A 105 -5.84 -15.73 5.13
CA ALA A 105 -5.37 -15.75 3.75
C ALA A 105 -6.43 -15.22 2.75
N ILE A 106 -7.71 -15.54 2.96
CA ILE A 106 -8.80 -15.05 2.10
C ILE A 106 -9.03 -13.54 2.32
N MET A 107 -8.94 -13.06 3.57
CA MET A 107 -9.00 -11.64 3.89
C MET A 107 -7.82 -10.86 3.30
N ASP A 108 -6.62 -11.43 3.29
CA ASP A 108 -5.43 -10.82 2.68
C ASP A 108 -5.61 -10.71 1.15
N VAL A 109 -6.12 -11.74 0.49
CA VAL A 109 -6.47 -11.68 -0.95
C VAL A 109 -7.54 -10.61 -1.22
N PHE A 110 -8.60 -10.59 -0.42
CA PHE A 110 -9.69 -9.61 -0.55
C PHE A 110 -9.19 -8.18 -0.35
N SER A 111 -8.37 -7.96 0.67
CA SER A 111 -7.80 -6.65 0.97
C SER A 111 -6.77 -6.20 -0.09
N GLY A 112 -6.05 -7.14 -0.71
CA GLY A 112 -5.18 -6.91 -1.86
C GLY A 112 -5.89 -6.26 -3.05
N PHE A 113 -7.15 -6.63 -3.33
CA PHE A 113 -7.96 -5.94 -4.34
C PHE A 113 -8.21 -4.48 -3.98
N GLY A 114 -8.41 -4.17 -2.69
CA GLY A 114 -8.64 -2.82 -2.23
C GLY A 114 -7.48 -1.88 -2.46
N ILE A 115 -6.29 -2.32 -2.09
CA ILE A 115 -5.10 -1.53 -2.34
C ILE A 115 -4.78 -1.43 -3.83
N MET A 116 -5.01 -2.49 -4.61
CA MET A 116 -4.87 -2.48 -6.06
C MET A 116 -5.73 -1.38 -6.71
N PHE A 117 -7.03 -1.31 -6.37
CA PHE A 117 -7.93 -0.29 -6.89
C PHE A 117 -7.65 1.10 -6.34
N PHE A 118 -7.20 1.22 -5.08
CA PHE A 118 -6.75 2.48 -4.50
C PHE A 118 -5.62 3.11 -5.31
N PHE A 119 -4.57 2.34 -5.61
CA PHE A 119 -3.44 2.84 -6.41
C PHE A 119 -3.82 3.17 -7.85
N PHE A 120 -4.73 2.39 -8.46
CA PHE A 120 -5.28 2.73 -9.77
C PHE A 120 -6.00 4.07 -9.75
N GLU A 121 -6.93 4.27 -8.82
CA GLU A 121 -7.68 5.53 -8.72
C GLU A 121 -6.76 6.72 -8.47
N VAL A 122 -5.79 6.56 -7.57
CA VAL A 122 -4.79 7.59 -7.31
C VAL A 122 -4.03 7.94 -8.60
N GLY A 123 -3.62 6.95 -9.39
CA GLY A 123 -2.97 7.18 -10.68
C GLY A 123 -3.85 7.96 -11.67
N VAL A 124 -5.15 7.69 -11.71
CA VAL A 124 -6.13 8.38 -12.60
C VAL A 124 -6.34 9.86 -12.23
N LYS A 125 -6.05 10.25 -10.99
CA LYS A 125 -6.21 11.64 -10.52
C LYS A 125 -5.01 12.52 -10.84
N ILE A 126 -3.94 11.97 -11.43
CA ILE A 126 -2.62 12.59 -11.42
C ILE A 126 -2.06 12.77 -12.81
N ASP A 127 -1.68 14.01 -13.09
CA ASP A 127 -0.98 14.34 -14.32
C ASP A 127 0.46 13.77 -14.31
N PRO A 128 0.78 12.78 -15.17
CA PRO A 128 2.12 12.22 -15.25
C PRO A 128 3.16 13.25 -15.72
N TYR A 129 2.76 14.34 -16.40
CA TYR A 129 3.68 15.41 -16.79
C TYR A 129 4.24 16.14 -15.56
N LEU A 130 3.41 16.44 -14.57
CA LEU A 130 3.84 17.08 -13.31
C LEU A 130 4.79 16.19 -12.50
N MET A 131 4.69 14.87 -12.65
CA MET A 131 5.56 13.91 -11.97
C MET A 131 6.97 13.84 -12.59
N VAL A 132 7.08 13.95 -13.93
CA VAL A 132 8.37 13.86 -14.65
C VAL A 132 9.05 15.23 -14.77
N CYS A 133 8.27 16.30 -14.95
CA CYS A 133 8.75 17.66 -15.12
C CYS A 133 8.20 18.58 -14.01
N PRO A 134 8.60 18.36 -12.75
CA PRO A 134 8.22 19.26 -11.66
C PRO A 134 8.86 20.65 -11.82
N GLY A 135 8.25 21.66 -11.22
CA GLY A 135 8.88 22.98 -11.09
C GLY A 135 10.20 22.90 -10.31
N ARG A 136 11.18 23.76 -10.64
CA ARG A 136 12.54 23.74 -10.05
C ARG A 136 12.54 23.65 -8.52
N MET A 137 11.66 24.41 -7.87
CA MET A 137 11.52 24.39 -6.41
C MET A 137 11.05 23.03 -5.89
N ALA A 138 9.97 22.49 -6.46
CA ALA A 138 9.44 21.18 -6.08
C ALA A 138 10.43 20.04 -6.35
N ALA A 139 11.20 20.14 -7.44
CA ALA A 139 12.25 19.19 -7.78
C ALA A 139 13.35 19.15 -6.71
N VAL A 140 13.86 20.32 -6.30
CA VAL A 140 14.91 20.42 -5.28
C VAL A 140 14.39 19.96 -3.92
N ILE A 141 13.18 20.38 -3.53
CA ILE A 141 12.58 19.96 -2.24
C ILE A 141 12.33 18.45 -2.24
N GLY A 142 11.77 17.89 -3.31
CA GLY A 142 11.52 16.44 -3.42
C GLY A 142 12.82 15.62 -3.41
N ALA A 143 13.83 16.03 -4.19
CA ALA A 143 15.11 15.33 -4.26
C ALA A 143 15.88 15.42 -2.93
N SER A 144 15.96 16.59 -2.31
CA SER A 144 16.61 16.78 -1.01
C SER A 144 15.91 15.99 0.09
N ALA A 145 14.57 16.05 0.15
CA ALA A 145 13.78 15.29 1.11
C ALA A 145 14.03 13.79 0.98
N LEU A 146 14.19 13.25 -0.23
CA LEU A 146 14.49 11.84 -0.42
C LEU A 146 15.96 11.51 -0.12
N ILE A 147 16.91 12.19 -0.76
CA ILE A 147 18.34 11.83 -0.72
C ILE A 147 18.92 12.04 0.68
N ILE A 148 18.67 13.21 1.29
CA ILE A 148 19.22 13.57 2.60
C ILE A 148 18.61 12.67 3.68
N THR A 149 17.28 12.52 3.68
CA THR A 149 16.58 11.68 4.67
C THR A 149 16.99 10.22 4.56
N THR A 150 17.04 9.67 3.34
CA THR A 150 17.44 8.28 3.13
C THR A 150 18.89 8.06 3.54
N GLY A 151 19.82 8.94 3.14
CA GLY A 151 21.24 8.82 3.47
C GLY A 151 21.49 8.86 4.98
N LEU A 152 20.93 9.85 5.69
CA LEU A 152 21.13 10.00 7.13
C LEU A 152 20.39 8.92 7.92
N SER A 153 19.17 8.53 7.53
CA SER A 153 18.41 7.51 8.25
C SER A 153 19.04 6.12 8.11
N ILE A 154 19.52 5.77 6.91
CA ILE A 154 20.28 4.53 6.70
C ILE A 154 21.62 4.60 7.45
N GLY A 155 22.30 5.75 7.43
CA GLY A 155 23.52 5.97 8.19
C GLY A 155 23.33 5.70 9.68
N LEU A 156 22.26 6.22 10.27
CA LEU A 156 21.90 5.95 11.67
C LEU A 156 21.57 4.47 11.90
N ALA A 157 20.82 3.84 11.00
CA ALA A 157 20.49 2.42 11.11
C ALA A 157 21.74 1.52 11.09
N VAL A 158 22.72 1.83 10.24
CA VAL A 158 24.02 1.13 10.18
C VAL A 158 24.82 1.38 11.45
N PHE A 159 24.86 2.63 11.92
CA PHE A 159 25.54 2.98 13.17
C PHE A 159 24.96 2.23 14.37
N LEU A 160 23.64 2.23 14.55
CA LEU A 160 22.96 1.50 15.61
C LEU A 160 23.21 -0.01 15.52
N LYS A 161 23.23 -0.56 14.30
CA LYS A 161 23.56 -1.98 14.06
C LYS A 161 24.98 -2.34 14.51
N THR A 162 25.94 -1.42 14.40
CA THR A 162 27.33 -1.65 14.84
C THR A 162 27.57 -1.35 16.31
N SER A 163 26.86 -0.37 16.87
CA SER A 163 27.13 0.15 18.21
C SER A 163 26.32 -0.52 19.32
N VAL A 164 25.18 -1.13 19.01
CA VAL A 164 24.31 -1.75 20.01
C VAL A 164 24.12 -3.24 19.70
N THR A 165 24.32 -4.07 20.72
CA THR A 165 24.01 -5.51 20.64
C THR A 165 22.50 -5.69 20.63
N MET A 166 21.96 -6.23 19.54
CA MET A 166 20.53 -6.43 19.33
C MET A 166 20.29 -7.81 18.74
N SER A 167 19.03 -8.27 18.74
CA SER A 167 18.65 -9.50 18.05
C SER A 167 18.90 -9.41 16.54
N THR A 168 19.28 -10.53 15.91
CA THR A 168 19.59 -10.58 14.47
C THR A 168 18.39 -10.18 13.59
N SER A 169 17.17 -10.47 14.03
CA SER A 169 15.94 -10.06 13.35
C SER A 169 15.76 -8.55 13.35
N LEU A 170 16.04 -7.89 14.50
CA LEU A 170 15.96 -6.44 14.61
C LEU A 170 17.02 -5.77 13.72
N GLN A 171 18.26 -6.25 13.76
CA GLN A 171 19.37 -5.71 12.96
C GLN A 171 19.08 -5.68 11.45
N ASN A 172 18.45 -6.74 10.91
CA ASN A 172 18.09 -6.79 9.49
C ASN A 172 16.88 -5.89 9.16
N SER A 173 16.02 -5.66 10.15
CA SER A 173 14.81 -4.85 9.99
C SER A 173 15.09 -3.35 10.08
N LEU A 174 16.13 -2.90 10.81
CA LEU A 174 16.45 -1.46 10.99
C LEU A 174 16.58 -0.69 9.68
N ILE A 175 17.29 -1.26 8.70
CA ILE A 175 17.50 -0.61 7.39
C ILE A 175 16.18 -0.51 6.62
N LEU A 176 15.29 -1.51 6.76
CA LEU A 176 13.97 -1.51 6.15
C LEU A 176 13.05 -0.47 6.82
N VAL A 177 13.09 -0.36 8.15
CA VAL A 177 12.37 0.69 8.87
C VAL A 177 12.88 2.07 8.44
N ALA A 178 14.20 2.29 8.42
CA ALA A 178 14.77 3.56 7.99
C ALA A 178 14.40 3.92 6.53
N SER A 179 14.39 2.94 5.63
CA SER A 179 14.04 3.18 4.22
C SER A 179 12.55 3.47 4.02
N SER A 180 11.65 2.73 4.68
CA SER A 180 10.21 3.06 4.65
C SER A 180 9.91 4.44 5.22
N GLN A 181 10.57 4.81 6.32
CA GLN A 181 10.44 6.14 6.91
C GLN A 181 11.08 7.24 6.05
N SER A 182 11.94 6.92 5.09
CA SER A 182 12.54 7.96 4.24
C SER A 182 11.69 8.25 2.99
N LEU A 183 10.92 7.27 2.52
CA LEU A 183 10.05 7.42 1.36
C LEU A 183 8.91 8.41 1.65
N THR A 184 8.45 9.11 0.60
CA THR A 184 7.29 9.99 0.66
C THR A 184 6.29 9.51 -0.37
N ALA A 185 5.21 8.89 0.08
CA ALA A 185 4.19 8.39 -0.81
C ALA A 185 3.25 9.51 -1.25
N PHE A 186 3.39 9.99 -2.49
CA PHE A 186 2.46 10.98 -3.03
C PHE A 186 0.98 10.55 -2.92
N PRO A 187 0.57 9.26 -3.01
CA PRO A 187 -0.83 8.87 -2.80
C PRO A 187 -1.38 9.30 -1.44
N VAL A 188 -0.55 9.18 -0.40
CA VAL A 188 -0.88 9.59 0.97
C VAL A 188 -0.93 11.10 1.07
N ILE A 189 0.03 11.81 0.46
CA ILE A 189 0.04 13.27 0.46
C ILE A 189 -1.19 13.83 -0.29
N SER A 190 -1.54 13.26 -1.43
CA SER A 190 -2.69 13.67 -2.23
C SER A 190 -4.00 13.47 -1.48
N THR A 191 -4.17 12.32 -0.82
CA THR A 191 -5.37 12.04 -0.01
C THR A 191 -5.45 12.94 1.21
N LEU A 192 -4.33 13.18 1.91
CA LEU A 192 -4.29 14.13 3.03
C LEU A 192 -4.65 15.54 2.60
N LEU A 193 -4.10 16.04 1.49
CA LEU A 193 -4.39 17.39 0.99
C LEU A 193 -5.86 17.54 0.54
N ASP A 194 -6.46 16.47 0.03
CA ASP A 194 -7.89 16.40 -0.33
C ASP A 194 -8.78 16.41 0.93
N GLU A 195 -8.45 15.59 1.94
CA GLU A 195 -9.14 15.57 3.24
C GLU A 195 -9.09 16.93 3.96
N LEU A 196 -7.93 17.60 3.92
CA LEU A 196 -7.73 18.93 4.49
C LEU A 196 -8.29 20.06 3.61
N LYS A 197 -8.75 19.77 2.39
CA LYS A 197 -9.25 20.74 1.39
C LYS A 197 -8.25 21.85 1.03
N ILE A 198 -6.94 21.56 1.09
CA ILE A 198 -5.85 22.51 0.78
C ILE A 198 -5.08 22.14 -0.49
N ILE A 199 -5.53 21.14 -1.25
CA ILE A 199 -4.84 20.67 -2.47
C ILE A 199 -4.59 21.78 -3.51
N ASN A 200 -5.49 22.78 -3.58
CA ASN A 200 -5.41 23.87 -4.55
C ASN A 200 -4.57 25.07 -4.09
N THR A 201 -4.10 25.09 -2.84
CA THR A 201 -3.24 26.16 -2.30
C THR A 201 -1.83 26.05 -2.88
N ASP A 202 -1.06 27.14 -2.84
CA ASP A 202 0.33 27.14 -3.34
C ASP A 202 1.20 26.11 -2.61
N VAL A 203 1.10 26.05 -1.28
CA VAL A 203 1.79 25.05 -0.45
C VAL A 203 1.34 23.63 -0.79
N GLY A 204 0.03 23.42 -1.00
CA GLY A 204 -0.52 22.12 -1.41
C GLY A 204 -0.02 21.66 -2.77
N ARG A 205 0.04 22.55 -3.76
CA ARG A 205 0.57 22.27 -5.10
C ARG A 205 2.06 21.94 -5.07
N ILE A 206 2.85 22.69 -4.29
CA ILE A 206 4.28 22.42 -4.09
C ILE A 206 4.48 21.07 -3.40
N ALA A 207 3.71 20.78 -2.34
CA ALA A 207 3.77 19.50 -1.62
C ALA A 207 3.45 18.33 -2.54
N LEU A 208 2.38 18.45 -3.34
CA LEU A 208 1.95 17.43 -4.27
C LEU A 208 3.03 17.16 -5.33
N SER A 209 3.52 18.21 -6.02
CA SER A 209 4.57 18.10 -7.04
C SER A 209 5.90 17.55 -6.47
N SER A 210 6.30 18.03 -5.29
CA SER A 210 7.50 17.56 -4.58
C SER A 210 7.39 16.07 -4.22
N SER A 211 6.25 15.66 -3.66
CA SER A 211 6.01 14.27 -3.28
C SER A 211 5.98 13.34 -4.49
N MET A 212 5.35 13.74 -5.60
CA MET A 212 5.32 12.98 -6.86
C MET A 212 6.73 12.74 -7.41
N PHE A 213 7.55 13.79 -7.48
CA PHE A 213 8.92 13.68 -7.97
C PHE A 213 9.80 12.81 -7.06
N SER A 214 9.71 13.02 -5.74
CA SER A 214 10.45 12.18 -4.78
C SER A 214 10.00 10.72 -4.86
N PHE A 215 8.72 10.45 -5.02
CA PHE A 215 8.20 9.09 -5.18
C PHE A 215 8.71 8.43 -6.47
N LEU A 216 8.78 9.15 -7.58
CA LEU A 216 9.35 8.65 -8.83
C LEU A 216 10.83 8.25 -8.68
N ILE A 217 11.62 9.08 -8.00
CA ILE A 217 13.04 8.78 -7.70
C ILE A 217 13.15 7.56 -6.76
N GLY A 218 12.35 7.52 -5.70
CA GLY A 218 12.36 6.42 -4.74
C GLY A 218 11.97 5.10 -5.39
N PHE A 219 10.89 5.12 -6.17
CA PHE A 219 10.37 3.94 -6.85
C PHE A 219 11.33 3.42 -7.93
N SER A 220 11.97 4.31 -8.69
CA SER A 220 13.00 3.90 -9.66
C SER A 220 14.21 3.29 -8.96
N THR A 221 14.65 3.86 -7.83
CA THR A 221 15.74 3.31 -7.01
C THR A 221 15.38 1.91 -6.48
N THR A 222 14.17 1.71 -5.95
CA THR A 222 13.73 0.40 -5.46
C THR A 222 13.59 -0.62 -6.58
N SER A 223 13.11 -0.22 -7.76
CA SER A 223 12.99 -1.09 -8.93
C SER A 223 14.36 -1.60 -9.40
N ILE A 224 15.37 -0.72 -9.41
CA ILE A 224 16.76 -1.09 -9.72
C ILE A 224 17.31 -2.04 -8.64
N LEU A 225 17.12 -1.73 -7.36
CA LEU A 225 17.59 -2.57 -6.27
C LEU A 225 16.97 -3.97 -6.30
N PHE A 226 15.68 -4.06 -6.63
CA PHE A 226 14.99 -5.34 -6.78
C PHE A 226 15.55 -6.13 -7.97
N SER A 227 15.77 -5.47 -9.11
CA SER A 227 16.38 -6.07 -10.30
C SER A 227 17.78 -6.65 -10.00
N ILE A 228 18.57 -5.94 -9.19
CA ILE A 228 19.88 -6.41 -8.72
C ILE A 228 19.73 -7.63 -7.80
N LYS A 229 18.76 -7.63 -6.87
CA LYS A 229 18.51 -8.78 -5.97
C LYS A 229 18.03 -10.02 -6.72
N GLN A 230 17.29 -9.86 -7.80
CA GLN A 230 16.78 -10.96 -8.61
C GLN A 230 17.86 -11.61 -9.50
N ALA A 231 18.97 -10.89 -9.75
CA ALA A 231 20.11 -11.38 -10.50
C ALA A 231 20.89 -12.45 -9.71
N ASN A 232 20.33 -13.65 -9.60
CA ASN A 232 21.00 -14.84 -9.07
C ASN A 232 22.00 -15.37 -10.10
N SER A 233 23.18 -14.76 -10.25
CA SER A 233 24.42 -15.36 -10.78
C SER A 233 25.55 -14.34 -10.95
N HIS A 234 26.80 -14.82 -10.87
CA HIS A 234 28.10 -14.13 -10.92
C HIS A 234 28.39 -13.18 -12.12
N HIS A 235 27.42 -12.83 -12.95
CA HIS A 235 27.60 -11.98 -14.14
C HIS A 235 26.88 -10.64 -14.00
N ILE A 236 27.62 -9.56 -14.27
CA ILE A 236 27.13 -8.17 -14.25
C ILE A 236 25.95 -7.96 -15.21
N TYR A 237 25.77 -8.78 -16.26
CA TYR A 237 24.67 -8.63 -17.22
C TYR A 237 23.32 -9.21 -16.75
N SER A 238 23.27 -9.93 -15.62
CA SER A 238 22.05 -10.59 -15.14
C SER A 238 20.97 -9.64 -14.62
N PHE A 239 21.30 -8.37 -14.33
CA PHE A 239 20.30 -7.36 -13.93
C PHE A 239 19.56 -6.74 -15.13
N LEU A 240 20.10 -6.90 -16.35
CA LEU A 240 19.59 -6.21 -17.53
C LEU A 240 18.19 -6.69 -17.96
N PRO A 241 17.86 -8.00 -17.95
CA PRO A 241 16.54 -8.46 -18.35
C PRO A 241 15.39 -7.97 -17.44
N PRO A 242 15.48 -8.06 -16.08
CA PRO A 242 14.46 -7.50 -15.19
C PRO A 242 14.30 -5.99 -15.28
N PHE A 243 15.41 -5.26 -15.49
CA PHE A 243 15.33 -3.82 -15.69
C PHE A 243 14.64 -3.46 -17.02
N LEU A 244 14.99 -4.16 -18.09
CA LEU A 244 14.40 -3.94 -19.42
C LEU A 244 12.91 -4.28 -19.46
N SER A 245 12.47 -5.31 -18.74
CA SER A 245 11.04 -5.66 -18.65
C SER A 245 10.22 -4.58 -17.94
N VAL A 246 10.75 -3.97 -16.87
CA VAL A 246 10.11 -2.80 -16.22
C VAL A 246 10.00 -1.62 -17.18
N VAL A 247 11.09 -1.28 -17.88
CA VAL A 247 11.10 -0.18 -18.86
C VAL A 247 10.11 -0.46 -20.00
N ALA A 248 10.09 -1.68 -20.53
CA ALA A 248 9.17 -2.09 -21.58
C ALA A 248 7.71 -2.02 -21.11
N PHE A 249 7.42 -2.35 -19.86
CA PHE A 249 6.08 -2.26 -19.29
C PHE A 249 5.61 -0.81 -19.14
N VAL A 250 6.47 0.06 -18.61
CA VAL A 250 6.20 1.52 -18.54
C VAL A 250 5.98 2.07 -19.96
N ALA A 251 6.88 1.77 -20.90
CA ALA A 251 6.77 2.23 -22.28
C ALA A 251 5.48 1.73 -22.95
N THR A 252 5.09 0.47 -22.74
CA THR A 252 3.84 -0.08 -23.30
C THR A 252 2.61 0.65 -22.76
N ASN A 253 2.56 0.95 -21.47
CA ASN A 253 1.45 1.70 -20.87
C ASN A 253 1.33 3.11 -21.47
N PHE A 254 2.44 3.83 -21.62
CA PHE A 254 2.39 5.21 -22.12
C PHE A 254 2.33 5.34 -23.66
N LEU A 255 2.98 4.45 -24.42
CA LEU A 255 3.06 4.53 -25.88
C LEU A 255 1.93 3.80 -26.60
N ILE A 256 1.38 2.73 -26.01
CA ILE A 256 0.35 1.91 -26.65
C ILE A 256 -0.98 2.12 -25.95
N LEU A 257 -1.02 1.99 -24.62
CA LEU A 257 -2.28 1.96 -23.89
C LEU A 257 -2.91 3.35 -23.77
N ARG A 258 -2.15 4.36 -23.34
CA ARG A 258 -2.61 5.75 -23.25
C ARG A 258 -3.22 6.29 -24.57
N PRO A 259 -2.58 6.19 -25.76
CA PRO A 259 -3.21 6.68 -26.98
C PRO A 259 -4.41 5.85 -27.43
N LYS A 260 -4.41 4.52 -27.19
CA LYS A 260 -5.59 3.68 -27.47
C LYS A 260 -6.78 4.07 -26.60
N LEU A 261 -6.57 4.26 -25.30
CA LEU A 261 -7.60 4.75 -24.39
C LEU A 261 -8.08 6.13 -24.85
N LYS A 262 -7.16 7.08 -25.06
CA LYS A 262 -7.53 8.42 -25.54
C LYS A 262 -8.36 8.37 -26.82
N LYS A 263 -7.95 7.59 -27.83
CA LYS A 263 -8.67 7.43 -29.10
C LYS A 263 -10.04 6.78 -28.93
N MET A 264 -10.14 5.72 -28.13
CA MET A 264 -11.39 5.02 -27.86
C MET A 264 -12.42 6.00 -27.26
N PHE A 265 -11.98 6.88 -26.36
CA PHE A 265 -12.89 7.79 -25.66
C PHE A 265 -13.15 9.10 -26.38
N THR A 266 -12.23 9.61 -27.19
CA THR A 266 -12.50 10.77 -28.06
C THR A 266 -13.38 10.41 -29.25
N GLN A 267 -13.34 9.17 -29.73
CA GLN A 267 -14.13 8.72 -30.88
C GLN A 267 -15.49 8.11 -30.49
N ALA A 268 -15.61 7.47 -29.33
CA ALA A 268 -16.84 6.79 -28.93
C ALA A 268 -17.84 7.67 -28.16
N MET A 269 -17.43 8.81 -27.59
CA MET A 269 -18.26 9.53 -26.61
C MET A 269 -18.48 11.01 -26.99
N GLY A 270 -19.66 11.30 -27.53
CA GLY A 270 -20.33 12.58 -27.29
C GLY A 270 -20.70 12.74 -25.79
N PRO A 271 -21.49 13.75 -25.38
CA PRO A 271 -21.76 14.12 -23.97
C PRO A 271 -22.50 13.06 -23.11
N LYS A 272 -22.53 11.79 -23.51
CA LYS A 272 -23.20 10.69 -22.79
C LYS A 272 -22.28 10.03 -21.77
N CYS A 273 -22.90 9.59 -20.68
CA CYS A 273 -22.31 8.82 -19.60
C CYS A 273 -21.54 7.59 -20.12
N ILE A 274 -20.43 7.26 -19.47
CA ILE A 274 -19.61 6.08 -19.78
C ILE A 274 -20.46 4.81 -19.70
N ASP A 275 -20.38 3.96 -20.74
CA ASP A 275 -21.03 2.65 -20.79
C ASP A 275 -20.46 1.69 -19.73
N GLU A 276 -21.32 0.88 -19.11
CA GLU A 276 -20.93 -0.09 -18.07
C GLU A 276 -19.89 -1.08 -18.58
N LYS A 277 -19.99 -1.46 -19.86
CA LYS A 277 -19.02 -2.34 -20.53
C LYS A 277 -17.61 -1.76 -20.52
N THR A 278 -17.48 -0.44 -20.63
CA THR A 278 -16.18 0.21 -20.62
C THR A 278 -15.55 0.20 -19.22
N ILE A 279 -16.35 0.41 -18.18
CA ILE A 279 -15.88 0.31 -16.79
C ILE A 279 -15.42 -1.12 -16.50
N ALA A 280 -16.20 -2.13 -16.92
CA ALA A 280 -15.82 -3.54 -16.78
C ALA A 280 -14.51 -3.85 -17.52
N PHE A 281 -14.33 -3.34 -18.74
CA PHE A 281 -13.08 -3.49 -19.50
C PHE A 281 -11.88 -2.89 -18.76
N ILE A 282 -12.03 -1.70 -18.17
CA ILE A 282 -10.96 -1.06 -17.39
C ILE A 282 -10.63 -1.89 -16.14
N PHE A 283 -11.62 -2.45 -15.43
CA PHE A 283 -11.35 -3.29 -14.26
C PHE A 283 -10.59 -4.56 -14.62
N ILE A 284 -10.92 -5.20 -15.75
CA ILE A 284 -10.15 -6.33 -16.27
C ILE A 284 -8.71 -5.89 -16.57
N LEU A 285 -8.53 -4.72 -17.19
CA LEU A 285 -7.21 -4.17 -17.50
C LEU A 285 -6.39 -3.88 -16.24
N VAL A 286 -7.03 -3.40 -15.15
CA VAL A 286 -6.39 -3.24 -13.84
C VAL A 286 -5.86 -4.58 -13.33
N MET A 287 -6.69 -5.63 -13.34
CA MET A 287 -6.27 -6.96 -12.90
C MET A 287 -5.14 -7.55 -13.76
N VAL A 288 -5.22 -7.36 -15.08
CA VAL A 288 -4.16 -7.79 -16.01
C VAL A 288 -2.86 -7.02 -15.76
N SER A 289 -2.94 -5.71 -15.50
CA SER A 289 -1.75 -4.90 -15.20
C SER A 289 -1.09 -5.31 -13.88
N ALA A 290 -1.87 -5.68 -12.86
CA ALA A 290 -1.38 -6.20 -11.60
C ALA A 290 -0.66 -7.54 -11.80
N PHE A 291 -1.27 -8.45 -12.57
CA PHE A 291 -0.66 -9.73 -12.93
C PHE A 291 0.66 -9.57 -13.69
N ILE A 292 0.70 -8.71 -14.72
CA ILE A 292 1.91 -8.46 -15.49
C ILE A 292 3.03 -7.89 -14.61
N SER A 293 2.69 -7.05 -13.62
CA SER A 293 3.68 -6.49 -12.70
C SER A 293 4.36 -7.58 -11.88
N GLU A 294 3.58 -8.51 -11.33
CA GLU A 294 4.09 -9.64 -10.56
C GLU A 294 4.98 -10.55 -11.42
N VAL A 295 4.57 -10.82 -12.68
CA VAL A 295 5.36 -11.59 -13.66
C VAL A 295 6.71 -10.92 -13.97
N ILE A 296 6.75 -9.59 -14.01
CA ILE A 296 7.98 -8.81 -14.22
C ILE A 296 8.88 -8.80 -12.98
N GLY A 297 8.39 -9.28 -11.84
CA GLY A 297 9.09 -9.21 -10.55
C GLY A 297 8.93 -7.85 -9.87
N GLN A 298 7.90 -7.07 -10.20
CA GLN A 298 7.51 -5.93 -9.38
C GLN A 298 6.26 -6.30 -8.57
N HIS A 299 6.03 -5.61 -7.45
CA HIS A 299 4.83 -5.86 -6.66
C HIS A 299 3.56 -5.57 -7.48
N TYR A 300 2.51 -6.39 -7.33
CA TYR A 300 1.24 -6.28 -8.07
C TYR A 300 0.57 -4.90 -8.03
N ILE A 301 0.90 -4.05 -7.05
CA ILE A 301 0.40 -2.67 -6.92
C ILE A 301 0.96 -1.74 -8.03
N PHE A 302 2.13 -2.05 -8.57
CA PHE A 302 2.82 -1.19 -9.54
C PHE A 302 2.04 -1.02 -10.85
N GLY A 303 1.48 -2.09 -11.39
CA GLY A 303 0.73 -2.09 -12.64
C GLY A 303 -0.52 -1.24 -12.61
N PRO A 304 -1.42 -1.41 -11.62
CA PRO A 304 -2.57 -0.54 -11.41
C PRO A 304 -2.19 0.93 -11.35
N LEU A 305 -1.09 1.28 -10.65
CA LEU A 305 -0.63 2.67 -10.59
C LEU A 305 -0.20 3.20 -11.96
N LEU A 306 0.61 2.44 -12.70
CA LEU A 306 1.04 2.81 -14.06
C LEU A 306 -0.12 2.91 -15.04
N LEU A 307 -1.07 1.97 -14.94
CA LEU A 307 -2.28 1.99 -15.74
C LEU A 307 -3.11 3.24 -15.42
N GLY A 308 -3.24 3.59 -14.15
CA GLY A 308 -3.91 4.81 -13.71
C GLY A 308 -3.30 6.06 -14.33
N LEU A 309 -1.97 6.20 -14.28
CA LEU A 309 -1.23 7.31 -14.91
C LEU A 309 -1.33 7.33 -16.45
N ALA A 310 -1.63 6.19 -17.07
CA ALA A 310 -1.85 6.10 -18.52
C ALA A 310 -3.27 6.54 -18.92
N VAL A 311 -4.24 6.52 -18.00
CA VAL A 311 -5.58 7.05 -18.22
C VAL A 311 -5.49 8.58 -18.22
N PRO A 312 -6.00 9.29 -19.24
CA PRO A 312 -5.99 10.75 -19.26
C PRO A 312 -6.83 11.32 -18.11
N ASP A 313 -6.25 12.29 -17.41
CA ASP A 313 -6.86 12.96 -16.26
C ASP A 313 -8.02 13.86 -16.71
N GLY A 314 -9.10 13.87 -15.93
CA GLY A 314 -10.25 14.77 -16.13
C GLY A 314 -11.39 14.21 -16.98
N PRO A 315 -12.40 15.05 -17.28
CA PRO A 315 -13.62 14.63 -17.99
C PRO A 315 -13.36 14.31 -19.48
N PRO A 316 -14.12 13.37 -20.08
CA PRO A 316 -15.20 12.58 -19.48
C PRO A 316 -14.72 11.31 -18.76
N LEU A 317 -13.48 10.86 -19.01
CA LEU A 317 -13.02 9.52 -18.66
C LEU A 317 -12.59 9.38 -17.19
N GLY A 318 -11.57 10.14 -16.78
CA GLY A 318 -10.99 10.03 -15.44
C GLY A 318 -12.02 10.38 -14.35
N ALA A 319 -12.87 11.37 -14.61
CA ALA A 319 -13.92 11.79 -13.67
C ALA A 319 -14.98 10.70 -13.44
N ALA A 320 -15.46 10.03 -14.49
CA ALA A 320 -16.48 8.99 -14.34
C ALA A 320 -15.90 7.66 -13.84
N ILE A 321 -14.66 7.31 -14.21
CA ILE A 321 -13.91 6.21 -13.58
C ILE A 321 -13.76 6.47 -12.09
N SER A 322 -13.25 7.64 -11.71
CA SER A 322 -13.03 8.01 -10.31
C SER A 322 -14.34 8.03 -9.53
N SER A 323 -15.45 8.54 -10.09
CA SER A 323 -16.75 8.51 -9.42
C SER A 323 -17.24 7.08 -9.12
N LYS A 324 -17.07 6.16 -10.08
CA LYS A 324 -17.48 4.75 -9.92
C LYS A 324 -16.57 4.00 -8.95
N LEU A 325 -15.25 4.20 -9.06
CA LEU A 325 -14.27 3.60 -8.13
C LEU A 325 -14.36 4.16 -6.72
N ALA A 326 -14.64 5.45 -6.54
CA ALA A 326 -14.82 6.04 -5.23
C ALA A 326 -15.94 5.35 -4.45
N SER A 327 -17.03 4.97 -5.14
CA SER A 327 -18.18 4.30 -4.51
C SER A 327 -17.88 2.88 -4.01
N LEU A 328 -16.93 2.17 -4.63
CA LEU A 328 -16.73 0.73 -4.40
C LEU A 328 -15.31 0.40 -3.91
N GLY A 329 -14.29 0.97 -4.56
CA GLY A 329 -12.88 0.89 -4.16
C GLY A 329 -12.60 1.62 -2.85
N LEU A 330 -12.88 2.92 -2.79
CA LEU A 330 -12.55 3.74 -1.60
C LEU A 330 -13.49 3.56 -0.43
N ALA A 331 -14.79 3.34 -0.68
CA ALA A 331 -15.75 3.26 0.41
C ALA A 331 -15.77 1.88 1.11
N PHE A 332 -15.40 0.81 0.40
CA PHE A 332 -15.50 -0.56 0.92
C PHE A 332 -14.17 -1.29 0.98
N PHE A 333 -13.43 -1.35 -0.12
CA PHE A 333 -12.20 -2.15 -0.15
C PHE A 333 -11.01 -1.48 0.55
N TYR A 334 -10.85 -0.16 0.42
CA TYR A 334 -9.80 0.58 1.11
C TYR A 334 -9.89 0.46 2.64
N PRO A 335 -11.06 0.67 3.28
CA PRO A 335 -11.23 0.46 4.72
C PRO A 335 -10.98 -0.98 5.14
N ALA A 336 -11.40 -1.94 4.31
CA ALA A 336 -11.14 -3.35 4.57
C ALA A 336 -9.62 -3.60 4.65
N TYR A 337 -8.81 -3.07 3.74
CA TYR A 337 -7.34 -3.23 3.81
C TYR A 337 -6.71 -2.63 5.07
N CYS A 338 -7.09 -1.41 5.42
CA CYS A 338 -6.64 -0.77 6.65
C CYS A 338 -6.99 -1.62 7.88
N ALA A 339 -8.20 -2.18 7.90
CA ALA A 339 -8.67 -2.95 9.03
C ALA A 339 -8.11 -4.39 9.08
N VAL A 340 -7.88 -5.05 7.94
CA VAL A 340 -7.14 -6.33 7.90
C VAL A 340 -5.72 -6.14 8.44
N THR A 341 -5.07 -5.03 8.10
CA THR A 341 -3.73 -4.76 8.66
C THR A 341 -3.78 -4.52 10.17
N GLY A 342 -4.78 -3.77 10.65
CA GLY A 342 -5.01 -3.60 12.09
C GLY A 342 -5.25 -4.94 12.80
N LEU A 343 -6.04 -5.84 12.19
CA LEU A 343 -6.33 -7.18 12.72
C LEU A 343 -5.07 -8.02 12.93
N GLN A 344 -4.06 -7.86 12.07
CA GLN A 344 -2.79 -8.58 12.21
C GLN A 344 -1.83 -7.98 13.24
N THR A 345 -2.17 -6.84 13.85
CA THR A 345 -1.29 -6.11 14.77
C THR A 345 -1.38 -6.67 16.18
N ASN A 346 -0.24 -7.09 16.74
CA ASN A 346 -0.11 -7.48 18.14
C ASN A 346 0.79 -6.49 18.89
N VAL A 347 0.20 -5.71 19.79
CA VAL A 347 0.92 -4.72 20.61
C VAL A 347 1.70 -5.38 21.76
N PHE A 348 1.29 -6.57 22.20
CA PHE A 348 1.92 -7.26 23.33
C PHE A 348 3.23 -7.99 22.97
N ASP A 349 3.48 -8.24 21.68
CA ASP A 349 4.71 -8.87 21.21
C ASP A 349 5.89 -7.88 21.10
N VAL A 350 5.67 -6.60 21.44
CA VAL A 350 6.68 -5.54 21.28
C VAL A 350 7.55 -5.43 22.52
N ASP A 351 8.80 -5.92 22.41
CA ASP A 351 9.81 -5.72 23.45
C ASP A 351 10.15 -4.23 23.64
N LEU A 352 10.40 -3.83 24.89
CA LEU A 352 10.78 -2.44 25.23
C LEU A 352 12.04 -1.99 24.49
N GLU A 353 13.04 -2.86 24.36
CA GLU A 353 14.28 -2.57 23.63
C GLU A 353 13.98 -2.22 22.16
N THR A 354 13.21 -3.07 21.48
CA THR A 354 12.76 -2.87 20.10
C THR A 354 11.98 -1.57 19.94
N TYR A 355 11.08 -1.27 20.88
CA TYR A 355 10.30 -0.03 20.91
C TYR A 355 11.20 1.21 20.96
N TYR A 356 12.17 1.26 21.86
CA TYR A 356 13.06 2.42 21.99
C TYR A 356 13.94 2.62 20.75
N ILE A 357 14.52 1.55 20.22
CA ILE A 357 15.40 1.62 19.04
C ILE A 357 14.64 2.11 17.81
N ILE A 358 13.47 1.53 17.55
CA ILE A 358 12.62 1.94 16.42
C ILE A 358 12.14 3.38 16.63
N GLY A 359 11.75 3.74 17.86
CA GLY A 359 11.37 5.09 18.23
C GLY A 359 12.45 6.13 17.93
N ILE A 360 13.71 5.84 18.28
CA ILE A 360 14.86 6.71 17.97
C ILE A 360 15.00 6.92 16.47
N ILE A 361 14.92 5.86 15.66
CA ILE A 361 15.02 5.97 14.20
C ILE A 361 13.86 6.80 13.65
N ILE A 362 12.62 6.56 14.09
CA ILE A 362 11.46 7.31 13.59
C ILE A 362 11.59 8.80 13.93
N ILE A 363 11.92 9.14 15.18
CA ILE A 363 12.08 10.54 15.60
C ILE A 363 13.23 11.20 14.84
N PHE A 364 14.36 10.51 14.70
CA PHE A 364 15.50 11.03 13.95
C PHE A 364 15.15 11.27 12.49
N THR A 365 14.56 10.28 11.81
CA THR A 365 14.13 10.40 10.41
C THR A 365 13.11 11.52 10.23
N PHE A 366 12.18 11.68 11.16
CA PHE A 366 11.21 12.77 11.16
C PHE A 366 11.90 14.15 11.22
N VAL A 367 12.83 14.34 12.15
CA VAL A 367 13.59 15.60 12.29
C VAL A 367 14.46 15.87 11.07
N VAL A 368 15.19 14.85 10.57
CA VAL A 368 16.00 14.98 9.36
C VAL A 368 15.15 15.39 8.17
N LYS A 369 13.98 14.75 7.99
CA LYS A 369 13.08 15.05 6.87
C LYS A 369 12.52 16.47 6.95
N LEU A 370 12.19 16.93 8.16
CA LEU A 370 11.79 18.33 8.37
C LEU A 370 12.89 19.29 7.92
N ILE A 371 14.12 19.08 8.36
CA ILE A 371 15.27 19.93 8.00
C ILE A 371 15.54 19.86 6.49
N ALA A 372 15.50 18.67 5.92
CA ALA A 372 15.74 18.41 4.49
C ALA A 372 14.70 19.10 3.58
N VAL A 373 13.50 19.40 4.08
CA VAL A 373 12.47 20.16 3.34
C VAL A 373 12.58 21.66 3.62
N ILE A 374 12.77 22.06 4.88
CA ILE A 374 12.77 23.48 5.28
C ILE A 374 13.95 24.22 4.67
N LEU A 375 15.17 23.67 4.77
CA LEU A 375 16.38 24.33 4.25
C LEU A 375 16.28 24.73 2.77
N PRO A 376 15.96 23.81 1.83
CA PRO A 376 15.81 24.17 0.43
C PRO A 376 14.60 25.08 0.20
N ALA A 377 13.49 24.92 0.93
CA ALA A 377 12.34 25.83 0.81
C ALA A 377 12.71 27.28 1.14
N LEU A 378 13.53 27.50 2.17
CA LEU A 378 14.05 28.82 2.53
C LEU A 378 15.00 29.38 1.46
N CYS A 379 15.83 28.54 0.83
CA CYS A 379 16.68 28.96 -0.29
C CYS A 379 15.87 29.46 -1.51
N PHE A 380 14.61 29.03 -1.65
CA PHE A 380 13.68 29.51 -2.68
C PHE A 380 12.78 30.67 -2.19
N ASN A 381 13.12 31.31 -1.07
CA ASN A 381 12.39 32.44 -0.48
C ASN A 381 10.95 32.12 -0.04
N LEU A 382 10.63 30.86 0.27
CA LEU A 382 9.34 30.50 0.85
C LEU A 382 9.29 31.02 2.31
N PRO A 383 8.19 31.64 2.77
CA PRO A 383 8.04 32.05 4.16
C PRO A 383 8.26 30.88 5.13
N ILE A 384 8.93 31.11 6.25
CA ILE A 384 9.26 30.07 7.24
C ILE A 384 8.00 29.29 7.68
N LYS A 385 6.87 29.98 7.87
CA LYS A 385 5.61 29.34 8.25
C LYS A 385 5.14 28.33 7.19
N GLU A 386 5.18 28.71 5.92
CA GLU A 386 4.81 27.83 4.81
C GLU A 386 5.82 26.69 4.66
N ALA A 387 7.11 26.93 4.92
CA ALA A 387 8.14 25.91 4.83
C ALA A 387 7.96 24.83 5.90
N VAL A 388 7.60 25.24 7.13
CA VAL A 388 7.25 24.32 8.22
C VAL A 388 5.99 23.53 7.88
N VAL A 389 4.94 24.18 7.37
CA VAL A 389 3.71 23.49 6.94
C VAL A 389 4.00 22.47 5.83
N LEU A 390 4.78 22.86 4.82
CA LEU A 390 5.22 21.97 3.73
C LEU A 390 5.98 20.75 4.26
N ALA A 391 6.90 20.97 5.20
CA ALA A 391 7.68 19.91 5.82
C ALA A 391 6.84 18.96 6.67
N LEU A 392 5.83 19.47 7.37
CA LEU A 392 4.86 18.65 8.11
C LEU A 392 3.99 17.83 7.17
N ILE A 393 3.49 18.42 6.08
CA ILE A 393 2.71 17.72 5.05
C ILE A 393 3.54 16.56 4.47
N LEU A 394 4.78 16.81 4.06
CA LEU A 394 5.65 15.77 3.48
C LEU A 394 6.09 14.69 4.48
N ASN A 395 5.87 14.88 5.79
CA ASN A 395 6.10 13.86 6.81
C ASN A 395 4.90 12.94 7.04
N ALA A 396 3.74 13.22 6.45
CA ALA A 396 2.56 12.39 6.61
C ALA A 396 2.79 10.96 6.13
N ARG A 397 2.19 10.01 6.85
CA ARG A 397 2.28 8.57 6.63
C ARG A 397 0.90 7.98 6.47
N GLY A 398 0.78 6.93 5.69
CA GLY A 398 -0.50 6.29 5.48
C GLY A 398 -0.38 4.90 4.91
N ILE A 399 -1.35 4.58 4.05
CA ILE A 399 -1.57 3.22 3.55
C ILE A 399 -0.37 2.67 2.78
N VAL A 400 0.37 3.54 2.08
CA VAL A 400 1.50 3.13 1.24
C VAL A 400 2.66 2.63 2.10
N GLU A 401 3.04 3.36 3.14
CA GLU A 401 4.11 2.94 4.06
C GLU A 401 3.74 1.66 4.79
N LEU A 402 2.49 1.54 5.23
CA LEU A 402 1.96 0.35 5.89
C LEU A 402 2.00 -0.88 4.95
N THR A 403 1.80 -0.66 3.65
CA THR A 403 1.93 -1.71 2.63
C THR A 403 3.35 -2.13 2.40
N PHE A 404 4.30 -1.20 2.38
CA PHE A 404 5.73 -1.54 2.32
C PHE A 404 6.15 -2.39 3.53
N VAL A 405 5.66 -2.06 4.73
CA VAL A 405 5.93 -2.84 5.95
C VAL A 405 5.32 -4.25 5.85
N ASN A 406 4.07 -4.37 5.41
CA ASN A 406 3.41 -5.68 5.24
C ASN A 406 4.14 -6.53 4.18
N LEU A 407 4.49 -5.95 3.02
CA LEU A 407 5.23 -6.64 1.98
C LEU A 407 6.56 -7.22 2.48
N TRP A 408 7.28 -6.49 3.34
CA TRP A 408 8.53 -6.99 3.90
C TRP A 408 8.33 -8.02 5.02
N LYS A 409 7.22 -7.94 5.75
CA LYS A 409 6.84 -8.94 6.74
C LYS A 409 6.56 -10.29 6.06
N ASP A 410 5.86 -10.26 4.92
CA ASP A 410 5.47 -11.46 4.17
C ASP A 410 6.60 -12.01 3.28
N GLY A 411 7.59 -11.18 2.94
CA GLY A 411 8.78 -11.59 2.17
C GLY A 411 9.92 -12.21 2.99
N LYS A 412 9.73 -12.41 4.31
CA LYS A 412 10.60 -13.21 5.18
C LYS A 412 10.13 -14.65 5.19
#